data_AF-A0A2V9WY16-F1
#
_entry.id   AF-A0A2V9WY16-F1
#
_cell.length_a   1.000
_cell.length_b   1.000
_cell.length_c   1.000
_cell.angle_alpha   90.00
_cell.angle_beta   90.00
_cell.angle_gamma   90.00
#
_symmetry.space_group_name_H-M   'P 1'
#
loop_
_entity.id
_entity.type
_entity.pdbx_description
1 polymer ?
#
loop_
_entity_poly.entity_id
_entity_poly.type
_entity_poly.pdbx_seq_one_letter_code
_entity_poly.pdbx_strand_id
1 'polypeptide(L)'
;MAKTEKSGSIVNLYWVTTDDHDEDWFILARTGRTAESYHIQYEGYEPGDARAELILRAGTDPIPGPIPRHAQLEDLQMLGFEILNPDPNGRCVRRNGRTFLEGHLESMVAEVRDDAHEAIGQGRPSGTTRRRKN
;
A
#
# COMPACT_ATOMS: atom_id res chain seq x y z
N MET A 1 14.77 15.03 -32.74
CA MET A 1 15.47 15.13 -31.43
C MET A 1 14.42 14.96 -30.34
N ALA A 2 14.29 13.75 -29.79
CA ALA A 2 13.35 13.49 -28.70
C ALA A 2 14.03 13.88 -27.38
N LYS A 3 13.42 14.80 -26.64
CA LYS A 3 13.90 15.23 -25.33
C LYS A 3 13.79 14.06 -24.35
N THR A 4 14.93 13.54 -23.93
CA THR A 4 15.07 12.62 -22.79
C THR A 4 14.86 13.41 -21.50
N GLU A 5 13.63 13.48 -21.01
CA GLU A 5 13.38 13.88 -19.63
C GLU A 5 13.49 12.65 -18.72
N LYS A 6 14.73 12.19 -18.47
CA LYS A 6 15.03 11.39 -17.26
C LYS A 6 15.03 12.34 -16.06
N SER A 7 13.85 12.81 -15.68
CA SER A 7 13.65 13.40 -14.36
C SER A 7 13.60 12.23 -13.40
N GLY A 8 14.70 11.99 -12.67
CA GLY A 8 14.76 10.91 -11.71
C GLY A 8 13.70 11.09 -10.63
N SER A 9 12.52 10.50 -10.80
CA SER A 9 11.41 10.59 -9.86
C SER A 9 11.74 9.79 -8.61
N ILE A 10 12.22 10.48 -7.58
CA ILE A 10 12.50 9.91 -6.26
C ILE A 10 11.24 9.19 -5.75
N VAL A 11 11.34 7.87 -5.55
CA VAL A 11 10.32 7.08 -4.86
C VAL A 11 10.75 6.93 -3.41
N ASN A 12 9.82 7.14 -2.50
CA ASN A 12 10.00 6.97 -1.07
C ASN A 12 9.00 5.95 -0.55
N LEU A 13 9.40 5.16 0.44
CA LEU A 13 8.53 4.25 1.19
C LEU A 13 8.15 4.94 2.50
N TYR A 14 6.85 5.08 2.72
CA TYR A 14 6.27 5.60 3.95
C TYR A 14 5.54 4.50 4.70
N TRP A 15 5.61 4.56 6.03
CA TRP A 15 4.71 3.86 6.93
C TRP A 15 3.60 4.84 7.29
N VAL A 16 2.38 4.55 6.85
CA VAL A 16 1.23 5.42 7.08
C VAL A 16 0.36 4.77 8.14
N THR A 17 0.05 5.53 9.18
CA THR A 17 -0.70 5.06 10.34
C THR A 17 -1.92 5.92 10.61
N THR A 18 -2.95 5.31 11.15
CA THR A 18 -4.14 5.98 11.71
C THR A 18 -4.07 6.00 13.23
N ASP A 19 -4.90 6.81 13.89
CA ASP A 19 -4.87 6.90 15.36
C ASP A 19 -5.30 5.60 16.05
N ASP A 20 -6.09 4.74 15.38
CA ASP A 20 -6.49 3.40 15.86
C ASP A 20 -5.46 2.30 15.54
N HIS A 21 -4.49 2.57 14.66
CA HIS A 21 -3.51 1.60 14.15
C HIS A 21 -4.10 0.35 13.49
N ASP A 22 -5.40 0.32 13.21
CA ASP A 22 -6.08 -0.84 12.62
C ASP A 22 -5.79 -0.96 11.12
N GLU A 23 -5.38 0.14 10.48
CA GLU A 23 -5.13 0.26 9.04
C GLU A 23 -3.74 0.82 8.75
N ASP A 24 -2.73 0.42 9.51
CA ASP A 24 -1.36 0.82 9.20
C ASP A 24 -0.85 0.12 7.92
N TRP A 25 -0.32 0.90 6.97
CA TRP A 25 0.16 0.37 5.68
C TRP A 25 1.46 0.98 5.19
N PHE A 26 2.24 0.18 4.46
CA PHE A 26 3.33 0.70 3.64
C PHE A 26 2.83 1.31 2.33
N ILE A 27 3.20 2.57 2.07
CA ILE A 27 2.83 3.29 0.85
C ILE A 27 4.06 3.84 0.14
N LEU A 28 4.15 3.57 -1.16
CA LEU A 28 5.14 4.15 -2.05
C LEU A 28 4.62 5.47 -2.61
N ALA A 29 5.33 6.56 -2.37
CA ALA A 29 4.92 7.89 -2.82
C ALA A 29 6.11 8.84 -3.03
N ARG A 30 5.87 9.98 -3.68
CA ARG A 30 6.89 11.04 -3.80
C ARG A 30 7.08 11.79 -2.48
N THR A 31 5.98 12.07 -1.78
CA THR A 31 5.96 12.86 -0.53
C THR A 31 5.05 12.19 0.51
N GLY A 32 5.30 12.47 1.79
CA GLY A 32 4.46 11.96 2.89
C GLY A 32 3.00 12.41 2.74
N ARG A 33 2.76 13.67 2.40
CA ARG A 33 1.42 14.21 2.13
C ARG A 33 0.67 13.42 1.05
N THR A 34 1.38 13.00 -0.01
CA THR A 34 0.78 12.16 -1.05
C THR A 34 0.46 10.76 -0.55
N ALA A 35 1.28 10.19 0.34
CA ALA A 35 1.01 8.90 0.96
C ALA A 35 -0.21 8.95 1.89
N GLU A 36 -0.29 9.96 2.76
CA GLU A 36 -1.43 10.22 3.64
C GLU A 36 -2.72 10.39 2.84
N SER A 37 -2.69 11.26 1.82
CA SER A 37 -3.87 11.55 0.99
C SER A 37 -4.37 10.31 0.25
N TYR A 38 -3.46 9.44 -0.19
CA TYR A 38 -3.82 8.18 -0.83
C TYR A 38 -4.48 7.22 0.16
N HIS A 39 -3.92 7.11 1.38
CA HIS A 39 -4.43 6.21 2.40
C HIS A 39 -5.84 6.60 2.88
N ILE A 40 -6.06 7.88 3.23
CA ILE A 40 -7.38 8.35 3.67
C ILE A 40 -8.45 8.20 2.58
N GLN A 41 -8.08 8.39 1.31
CA GLN A 41 -9.01 8.21 0.19
C GLN A 41 -9.33 6.74 -0.06
N TYR A 42 -8.39 5.86 0.24
CA TYR A 42 -8.54 4.43 0.04
C TYR A 42 -9.45 3.81 1.11
N GLU A 43 -9.22 4.14 2.39
CA GLU A 43 -9.98 3.58 3.51
C GLU A 43 -11.25 4.41 3.85
N GLY A 44 -11.35 5.65 3.37
CA GLY A 44 -12.51 6.52 3.60
C GLY A 44 -12.43 7.39 4.86
N TYR A 45 -11.24 7.61 5.40
CA TYR A 45 -10.99 8.50 6.54
C TYR A 45 -11.06 9.99 6.18
N GLU A 46 -11.17 10.84 7.22
CA GLU A 46 -11.14 12.28 7.05
C GLU A 46 -9.70 12.82 6.87
N PRO A 47 -9.53 13.97 6.18
CA PRO A 47 -8.23 14.62 6.08
C PRO A 47 -7.66 14.97 7.46
N GLY A 48 -6.52 14.36 7.81
CA GLY A 48 -5.84 14.55 9.09
C GLY A 48 -5.78 13.31 9.96
N ASP A 49 -6.54 12.27 9.62
CA ASP A 49 -6.61 11.01 10.38
C ASP A 49 -5.41 10.08 10.13
N ALA A 50 -4.67 10.31 9.03
CA ALA A 50 -3.49 9.53 8.68
C ALA A 50 -2.20 10.35 8.85
N ARG A 51 -1.14 9.69 9.31
CA ARG A 51 0.21 10.25 9.44
C ARG A 51 1.23 9.39 8.69
N ALA A 52 2.04 10.00 7.82
CA ALA A 52 3.10 9.30 7.12
C ALA A 52 4.48 9.49 7.76
N GLU A 53 5.13 8.39 8.09
CA GLU A 53 6.53 8.32 8.50
C GLU A 53 7.41 7.87 7.32
N LEU A 54 8.46 8.64 7.00
CA LEU A 54 9.42 8.24 5.96
C LEU A 54 10.32 7.11 6.47
N ILE A 55 10.18 5.92 5.90
CA ILE A 55 11.00 4.74 6.27
C ILE A 55 12.25 4.62 5.40
N LEU A 56 12.10 4.88 4.09
CA LEU A 56 13.20 4.71 3.15
C LEU A 56 13.07 5.65 1.95
N ARG A 57 14.21 6.20 1.52
CA ARG A 57 14.34 6.81 0.19
C ARG A 57 14.77 5.72 -0.79
N ALA A 58 13.82 5.17 -1.54
CA ALA A 58 14.04 4.03 -2.43
C ALA A 58 14.75 4.40 -3.74
N GLY A 59 14.85 5.70 -4.07
CA GLY A 59 15.41 6.16 -5.35
C GLY A 59 14.46 5.86 -6.52
N THR A 60 14.94 5.97 -7.76
CA THR A 60 14.12 5.78 -8.97
C THR A 60 13.97 4.35 -9.46
N ASP A 61 14.86 3.44 -9.06
CA ASP A 61 15.28 2.36 -9.98
C ASP A 61 15.30 0.93 -9.40
N PRO A 62 14.46 0.59 -8.40
CA PRO A 62 14.02 -0.80 -8.39
C PRO A 62 12.52 -1.04 -8.23
N ILE A 63 11.69 0.00 -8.06
CA ILE A 63 10.26 -0.22 -7.78
C ILE A 63 9.41 0.11 -9.00
N PRO A 64 9.03 -0.89 -9.82
CA PRO A 64 8.15 -0.67 -10.96
C PRO A 64 6.72 -0.34 -10.51
N GLY A 65 6.02 0.42 -11.35
CA GLY A 65 4.59 0.71 -11.22
C GLY A 65 4.25 2.17 -10.91
N PRO A 66 2.96 2.56 -11.06
CA PRO A 66 2.50 3.89 -10.74
C PRO A 66 2.55 4.14 -9.23
N ILE A 67 2.83 5.39 -8.83
CA ILE A 67 2.74 5.87 -7.45
C ILE A 67 1.75 7.06 -7.38
N PRO A 68 1.04 7.28 -6.26
CA PRO A 68 1.09 6.51 -5.01
C PRO A 68 0.43 5.13 -5.10
N ARG A 69 0.94 4.15 -4.33
CA ARG A 69 0.32 2.82 -4.18
C ARG A 69 0.76 2.13 -2.89
N HIS A 70 -0.02 1.16 -2.42
CA HIS A 70 0.41 0.22 -1.39
C HIS A 70 1.63 -0.59 -1.86
N ALA A 71 2.63 -0.68 -0.98
CA ALA A 71 3.77 -1.56 -1.21
C ALA A 71 3.29 -3.01 -1.19
N GLN A 72 3.77 -3.79 -2.15
CA GLN A 72 3.56 -5.24 -2.18
C GLN A 72 4.68 -5.94 -1.43
N LEU A 73 4.50 -7.23 -1.14
CA LEU A 73 5.49 -8.02 -0.41
C LEU A 73 6.84 -8.03 -1.16
N GLU A 74 6.79 -8.10 -2.49
CA GLU A 74 7.97 -8.09 -3.36
C GLU A 74 8.72 -6.76 -3.28
N ASP A 75 8.02 -5.63 -3.15
CA ASP A 75 8.64 -4.32 -2.98
C ASP A 75 9.44 -4.29 -1.66
N LEU A 76 8.84 -4.79 -0.57
CA LEU A 76 9.47 -4.84 0.75
C LEU A 76 10.70 -5.77 0.72
N GLN A 77 10.60 -6.93 0.06
CA GLN A 77 11.74 -7.83 -0.15
C GLN A 77 12.88 -7.17 -0.92
N MET A 78 12.57 -6.52 -2.06
CA MET A 78 13.57 -5.81 -2.87
C MET A 78 14.26 -4.68 -2.09
N LEU A 79 13.51 -4.02 -1.20
CA LEU A 79 14.08 -2.97 -0.36
C LEU A 79 14.92 -3.53 0.80
N GLY A 80 14.92 -4.84 1.03
CA GLY A 80 15.70 -5.50 2.07
C GLY A 80 14.99 -5.62 3.41
N PHE A 81 13.66 -5.68 3.42
CA PHE A 81 12.91 -6.09 4.61
C PHE A 81 13.00 -7.61 4.80
N GLU A 82 13.16 -8.02 6.05
CA GLU A 82 12.98 -9.40 6.48
C GLU A 82 11.46 -9.67 6.57
N ILE A 83 10.99 -10.70 5.88
CA ILE A 83 9.58 -11.11 5.94
C ILE A 83 9.39 -12.06 7.12
N LEU A 84 8.61 -11.65 8.12
CA LEU A 84 8.27 -12.46 9.29
C LEU A 84 6.94 -13.20 9.11
N ASN A 85 5.96 -12.52 8.48
CA ASN A 85 4.68 -13.10 8.07
C ASN A 85 4.29 -12.51 6.70
N PRO A 86 4.17 -13.31 5.63
CA PRO A 86 3.78 -12.83 4.32
C PRO A 86 2.26 -12.66 4.14
N ASP A 87 1.45 -13.09 5.12
CA ASP A 87 -0.02 -13.04 5.00
C ASP A 87 -0.50 -11.59 4.80
N PRO A 88 -1.26 -11.27 3.74
CA PRO A 88 -1.79 -9.93 3.52
C PRO A 88 -2.74 -9.44 4.63
N ASN A 89 -3.22 -10.32 5.51
CA ASN A 89 -4.18 -10.04 6.59
C ASN A 89 -3.48 -9.85 7.94
N GLY A 90 -2.28 -9.30 7.93
CA GLY A 90 -1.41 -9.23 9.11
C GLY A 90 0.04 -9.37 8.71
N ARG A 91 0.40 -8.72 7.60
CA ARG A 91 1.73 -8.80 7.03
C ARG A 91 2.70 -8.21 8.02
N CYS A 92 3.72 -8.99 8.36
CA CYS A 92 4.69 -8.61 9.37
C CYS A 92 6.08 -8.64 8.75
N VAL A 93 6.76 -7.51 8.79
CA VAL A 93 8.10 -7.35 8.22
C VAL A 93 9.02 -6.63 9.20
N ARG A 94 10.32 -6.85 9.08
CA ARG A 94 11.33 -6.21 9.91
C ARG A 94 12.40 -5.53 9.08
N ARG A 95 12.84 -4.36 9.54
CA ARG A 95 13.99 -3.65 8.99
C ARG A 95 14.72 -2.93 10.10
N ASN A 96 16.05 -3.02 10.11
CA ASN A 96 16.91 -2.30 11.07
C ASN A 96 16.48 -2.48 12.55
N GLY A 97 16.01 -3.68 12.91
CA GLY A 97 15.54 -3.98 14.27
C GLY A 97 14.12 -3.50 14.61
N ARG A 98 13.46 -2.73 13.74
CA ARG A 98 12.05 -2.34 13.89
C ARG A 98 11.14 -3.32 13.15
N THR A 99 10.11 -3.77 13.85
CA THR A 99 9.06 -4.63 13.30
C THR A 99 7.85 -3.78 12.94
N PHE A 100 7.25 -4.05 11.79
CA PHE A 100 6.07 -3.40 11.26
C PHE A 100 4.99 -4.45 11.05
N LEU A 101 3.81 -4.20 11.58
CA LEU A 101 2.63 -5.04 11.45
C LEU A 101 1.58 -4.23 10.70
N GLU A 102 1.25 -4.66 9.49
CA GLU A 102 0.19 -4.02 8.71
C GLU A 102 -1.19 -4.40 9.23
N GLY A 103 -2.10 -3.44 9.07
CA GLY A 103 -3.49 -3.51 9.47
C GLY A 103 -4.32 -4.57 8.75
N HIS A 104 -5.53 -4.79 9.26
CA HIS A 104 -6.43 -5.87 8.81
C HIS A 104 -7.56 -5.33 7.92
N LEU A 105 -7.24 -5.04 6.66
CA LEU A 105 -7.96 -5.65 5.53
C LEU A 105 -9.50 -5.47 5.39
N GLU A 106 -10.09 -4.30 5.65
CA GLU A 106 -11.44 -3.99 5.16
C GLU A 106 -11.52 -4.11 3.61
N SER A 107 -10.39 -3.98 2.92
CA SER A 107 -10.25 -4.13 1.49
C SER A 107 -10.42 -5.58 0.95
N MET A 108 -10.14 -6.64 1.72
CA MET A 108 -10.50 -8.01 1.31
C MET A 108 -11.94 -8.34 1.72
N VAL A 109 -12.46 -7.69 2.77
CA VAL A 109 -13.89 -7.74 3.11
C VAL A 109 -14.73 -7.13 1.98
N ALA A 110 -14.29 -6.01 1.40
CA ALA A 110 -14.87 -5.44 0.18
C ALA A 110 -14.76 -6.40 -1.03
N GLU A 111 -13.62 -7.10 -1.18
CA GLU A 111 -13.43 -8.09 -2.27
C GLU A 111 -14.39 -9.28 -2.15
N VAL A 112 -14.54 -9.81 -0.94
CA VAL A 112 -15.50 -10.88 -0.63
C VAL A 112 -16.95 -10.41 -0.75
N ARG A 113 -17.26 -9.18 -0.35
CA ARG A 113 -18.60 -8.60 -0.53
C ARG A 113 -18.95 -8.47 -2.01
N ASP A 114 -18.01 -8.06 -2.83
CA ASP A 114 -18.25 -7.97 -4.27
C ASP A 114 -18.31 -9.31 -4.98
N ASP A 115 -17.47 -10.26 -4.58
CA ASP A 115 -17.58 -11.64 -5.05
C ASP A 115 -18.99 -12.20 -4.74
N ALA A 116 -19.55 -11.89 -3.57
CA ALA A 116 -20.89 -12.31 -3.17
C ALA A 116 -22.00 -11.61 -3.99
N HIS A 117 -21.90 -10.30 -4.23
CA HIS A 117 -22.88 -9.57 -5.04
C HIS A 117 -22.82 -9.98 -6.52
N GLU A 118 -21.63 -10.30 -7.04
CA GLU A 118 -21.46 -10.73 -8.42
C GLU A 118 -22.04 -12.13 -8.62
N ALA A 119 -21.85 -13.04 -7.66
CA ALA A 119 -22.40 -14.40 -7.70
C ALA A 119 -23.95 -14.43 -7.76
N ILE A 120 -24.61 -13.39 -7.26
CA ILE A 120 -26.07 -13.23 -7.33
C ILE A 120 -26.53 -12.30 -8.46
N GLY A 121 -25.63 -11.94 -9.38
CA GLY A 121 -25.94 -11.15 -10.58
C GLY A 121 -26.13 -9.65 -10.34
N GLN A 122 -25.77 -9.15 -9.16
CA GLN A 122 -25.89 -7.73 -8.79
C GLN A 122 -24.62 -6.93 -9.10
N GLY A 123 -23.62 -7.57 -9.70
CA GLY A 123 -22.33 -6.95 -9.99
C GLY A 123 -21.48 -6.76 -8.73
N ARG A 124 -20.46 -5.90 -8.79
CA ARG A 124 -19.50 -5.69 -7.70
C ARG A 124 -19.69 -4.28 -7.11
N PRO A 125 -20.50 -4.11 -6.06
CA PRO A 125 -20.88 -2.78 -5.54
C PRO A 125 -19.72 -1.96 -4.96
N SER A 126 -18.71 -2.63 -4.42
CA SER A 126 -17.45 -2.07 -3.92
C SER A 126 -16.38 -2.00 -5.03
N GLY A 127 -16.70 -2.47 -6.25
CA GLY A 127 -15.86 -2.39 -7.45
C GLY A 127 -14.51 -3.11 -7.41
N THR A 128 -14.26 -3.99 -6.44
CA THR A 128 -12.99 -4.70 -6.24
C THR A 128 -12.61 -5.58 -7.44
N THR A 129 -11.32 -5.81 -7.66
CA THR A 129 -10.82 -6.65 -8.76
C THR A 129 -10.44 -8.02 -8.24
N ARG A 130 -10.82 -9.11 -8.94
CA ARG A 130 -10.50 -10.48 -8.52
C ARG A 130 -8.99 -10.72 -8.45
N ARG A 131 -8.49 -11.22 -7.33
CA ARG A 131 -7.12 -11.78 -7.27
C ARG A 131 -7.05 -13.08 -8.10
N ARG A 132 -6.13 -13.16 -9.06
CA ARG A 132 -5.91 -14.38 -9.85
C ARG A 132 -5.39 -15.50 -8.93
N LYS A 133 -6.09 -16.63 -8.91
CA LYS A 133 -5.54 -17.89 -8.35
C LYS A 133 -4.37 -18.31 -9.24
N ASN A 134 -3.21 -18.51 -8.63
CA ASN A 134 -2.04 -19.11 -9.26
C ASN A 134 -2.36 -20.54 -9.72
#